data_AF-F7JL05-F1
#
_entry.id   AF-F7JL05-F1
#
_cell.length_a   1.000
_cell.length_b   1.000
_cell.length_c   1.000
_cell.angle_alpha   90.00
_cell.angle_beta   90.00
_cell.angle_gamma   90.00
#
_symmetry.space_group_name_H-M   'P 1'
#
loop_
_entity.id
_entity.type
_entity.pdbx_description
1 polymer ?
#
loop_
_entity_poly.entity_id
_entity_poly.type
_entity_poly.pdbx_seq_one_letter_code
_entity_poly.pdbx_strand_id
1 'polypeptide(L)'
;MGTELINVTDIFGENVFNDTVMQERLPKKIYKNLKKTIEEGKELDLETADVIAHEMKEWAIEKGATHYTHWFLPLTGVTAEKHDSFISAPLPSGKVLMSFSGKELIKGEPDASSFPSGGLRATFEARGYTAWDCTSPAFVRQDASGAVLCIPTAFCSYTGEALDQKTPLLRSMEAIDKESLRLLRLFGNTTSRKVTPSVGAEQEYFLVDAEKFLQRKDLIYAGRTLFGAMPPKGQELDDHYFGTIRQRIAAFMRDVNIELWKVGVSAKTQHNEVAPAQHELAPIYTKVNIAVDHNQIVMQTLKRVASQHGMKCLLHEKPFAGVNGSGKHNNWSLVTDDGINMLEPGKTPHENTQFFACADLYFESGKSICRSAP
;
A
#
# COMPACT_ATOMS: atom_id res chain seq x y z
N MET A 1 -20.40 -7.43 -22.79
CA MET A 1 -19.47 -6.62 -21.97
C MET A 1 -18.39 -6.11 -22.90
N GLY A 2 -18.11 -4.81 -22.87
CA GLY A 2 -17.43 -4.08 -23.94
C GLY A 2 -16.07 -4.66 -24.35
N THR A 3 -15.92 -4.88 -25.65
CA THR A 3 -14.65 -5.07 -26.37
C THR A 3 -13.89 -3.75 -26.50
N GLU A 4 -13.78 -3.01 -25.40
CA GLU A 4 -12.97 -1.79 -25.40
C GLU A 4 -11.52 -2.20 -25.22
N LEU A 5 -10.68 -1.80 -26.19
CA LEU A 5 -9.25 -2.02 -26.15
C LEU A 5 -8.68 -1.15 -25.02
N ILE A 6 -8.06 -1.79 -24.03
CA ILE A 6 -7.45 -1.10 -22.91
C ILE A 6 -6.00 -0.84 -23.28
N ASN A 7 -5.63 0.43 -23.42
CA ASN A 7 -4.23 0.81 -23.48
C ASN A 7 -3.70 1.09 -22.07
N VAL A 8 -2.88 0.18 -21.55
CA VAL A 8 -2.35 0.28 -20.18
C VAL A 8 -1.52 1.54 -20.01
N THR A 9 -0.77 1.98 -21.03
CA THR A 9 0.08 3.18 -20.92
C THR A 9 -0.72 4.45 -20.68
N ASP A 10 -1.96 4.50 -21.20
CA ASP A 10 -2.79 5.71 -21.15
C ASP A 10 -3.50 5.84 -19.81
N ILE A 11 -3.84 4.71 -19.18
CA ILE A 11 -4.53 4.69 -17.88
C ILE A 11 -3.56 4.56 -16.70
N PHE A 12 -2.30 4.15 -16.92
CA PHE A 12 -1.39 3.85 -15.81
C PHE A 12 -1.06 5.12 -15.00
N GLY A 13 -1.43 5.09 -13.72
CA GLY A 13 -1.22 6.21 -12.80
C GLY A 13 -2.07 7.45 -13.10
N GLU A 14 -3.12 7.34 -13.93
CA GLU A 14 -3.96 8.49 -14.30
C GLU A 14 -4.66 9.13 -13.08
N ASN A 15 -4.88 8.36 -12.02
CA ASN A 15 -5.52 8.78 -10.78
C ASN A 15 -4.51 8.95 -9.64
N VAL A 16 -3.24 9.19 -9.95
CA VAL A 16 -2.18 9.46 -8.98
C VAL A 16 -1.65 10.87 -9.18
N PHE A 17 -1.50 11.63 -8.09
CA PHE A 17 -0.81 12.92 -8.10
C PHE A 17 0.71 12.66 -8.16
N ASN A 18 1.14 12.13 -9.31
CA ASN A 18 2.49 11.63 -9.56
C ASN A 18 3.46 12.76 -9.93
N ASP A 19 4.72 12.40 -10.20
CA ASP A 19 5.76 13.37 -10.54
C ASP A 19 5.43 14.24 -11.75
N THR A 20 4.85 13.65 -12.80
CA THR A 20 4.45 14.35 -14.02
C THR A 20 3.36 15.37 -13.72
N VAL A 21 2.31 14.96 -12.99
CA VAL A 21 1.22 15.87 -12.58
C VAL A 21 1.74 16.99 -11.69
N MET A 22 2.65 16.68 -10.76
CA MET A 22 3.29 17.66 -9.89
C MET A 22 4.13 18.67 -10.69
N GLN A 23 4.88 18.23 -11.71
CA GLN A 23 5.66 19.12 -12.57
C GLN A 23 4.80 20.03 -13.44
N GLU A 24 3.65 19.53 -13.91
CA GLU A 24 2.73 20.28 -14.75
C GLU A 24 1.94 21.34 -13.97
N ARG A 25 1.52 21.02 -12.74
CA ARG A 25 0.63 21.87 -11.94
C ARG A 25 1.35 22.76 -10.95
N LEU A 26 2.39 22.27 -10.28
CA LEU A 26 3.05 23.04 -9.22
C LEU A 26 3.97 24.12 -9.82
N PRO A 27 4.01 25.33 -9.23
CA PRO A 27 5.02 26.31 -9.58
C PRO A 27 6.44 25.74 -9.42
N LYS A 28 7.36 26.08 -10.35
CA LYS A 28 8.73 25.53 -10.39
C LYS A 28 9.47 25.59 -9.05
N LYS A 29 9.27 26.64 -8.26
CA LYS A 29 9.88 26.81 -6.92
C LYS A 29 9.30 25.81 -5.92
N ILE A 30 7.98 25.66 -5.89
CA ILE A 30 7.25 24.75 -5.00
C ILE A 30 7.59 23.29 -5.33
N TYR A 31 7.62 22.92 -6.61
CA TYR A 31 8.03 21.59 -7.04
C TYR A 31 9.46 21.24 -6.58
N LYS A 32 10.42 22.15 -6.77
CA LYS A 32 11.80 21.97 -6.30
C LYS A 32 11.90 21.85 -4.78
N ASN A 33 11.14 22.65 -4.05
CA ASN A 33 11.08 22.57 -2.59
C ASN A 33 10.54 21.21 -2.15
N LEU A 34 9.41 20.75 -2.71
CA LEU A 34 8.82 19.45 -2.41
C LEU A 34 9.79 18.30 -2.69
N LYS A 35 10.47 18.32 -3.85
CA LYS A 35 11.50 17.32 -4.17
C LYS A 35 12.62 17.28 -3.13
N LYS A 36 13.12 18.45 -2.75
CA LYS A 36 14.15 18.58 -1.73
C LYS A 36 13.65 18.05 -0.37
N THR A 37 12.41 18.34 0.00
CA THR A 37 11.78 17.82 1.22
C THR A 37 11.71 16.29 1.22
N ILE A 38 11.33 15.67 0.09
CA ILE A 38 11.27 14.20 -0.08
C ILE A 38 12.67 13.57 -0.04
N GLU A 39 13.67 14.21 -0.66
CA GLU A 39 15.04 13.69 -0.72
C GLU A 39 15.76 13.81 0.62
N GLU A 40 15.64 14.96 1.28
CA GLU A 40 16.35 15.29 2.52
C GLU A 40 15.57 14.89 3.80
N GLY A 41 14.31 14.46 3.68
CA GLY A 41 13.47 14.09 4.82
C GLY A 41 13.12 15.27 5.73
N LYS A 42 12.98 16.47 5.15
CA LYS A 42 12.68 17.70 5.92
C LYS A 42 11.19 17.85 6.19
N GLU A 43 10.85 18.73 7.13
CA GLU A 43 9.47 19.15 7.34
C GLU A 43 8.97 20.00 6.17
N LEU A 44 7.70 19.82 5.82
CA LEU A 44 7.03 20.62 4.80
C LEU A 44 6.59 21.97 5.41
N ASP A 45 7.07 23.07 4.84
CA ASP A 45 6.66 24.40 5.29
C ASP A 45 5.22 24.74 4.86
N LEU A 46 4.54 25.56 5.67
CA LEU A 46 3.12 25.87 5.46
C LEU A 46 2.84 26.59 4.13
N GLU A 47 3.75 27.46 3.68
CA GLU A 47 3.60 28.20 2.43
C GLU A 47 3.61 27.23 1.23
N THR A 48 4.59 26.32 1.18
CA THR A 48 4.67 25.26 0.18
C THR A 48 3.46 24.32 0.29
N ALA A 49 3.05 23.95 1.51
CA ALA A 49 1.91 23.05 1.74
C ALA A 49 0.57 23.63 1.26
N ASP A 50 0.30 24.92 1.49
CA ASP A 50 -0.95 25.55 1.05
C ASP A 50 -1.07 25.58 -0.48
N VAL A 51 0.04 25.82 -1.19
CA VAL A 51 0.06 25.75 -2.67
C VAL A 51 -0.17 24.32 -3.15
N ILE A 52 0.50 23.33 -2.53
CA ILE A 52 0.30 21.91 -2.89
C ILE A 52 -1.14 21.49 -2.62
N ALA A 53 -1.72 21.84 -1.47
CA ALA A 53 -3.09 21.52 -1.13
C ALA A 53 -4.07 22.12 -2.14
N HIS A 54 -3.87 23.38 -2.55
CA HIS A 54 -4.70 24.00 -3.57
C HIS A 54 -4.68 23.22 -4.89
N GLU A 55 -3.49 22.96 -5.44
CA GLU A 55 -3.33 22.26 -6.73
C GLU A 55 -3.80 20.80 -6.66
N MET A 56 -3.53 20.11 -5.55
CA MET A 56 -3.99 18.74 -5.31
C MET A 56 -5.51 18.66 -5.25
N LYS A 57 -6.16 19.66 -4.64
CA LYS A 57 -7.63 19.75 -4.57
C LYS A 57 -8.24 20.01 -5.95
N GLU A 58 -7.73 20.99 -6.71
CA GLU A 58 -8.23 21.28 -8.06
C GLU A 58 -8.07 20.05 -8.97
N TRP A 59 -6.90 19.39 -8.94
CA TRP A 59 -6.67 18.14 -9.65
C TRP A 59 -7.66 17.03 -9.24
N ALA A 60 -7.92 16.87 -7.95
CA ALA A 60 -8.86 15.86 -7.46
C ALA A 60 -10.30 16.16 -7.90
N ILE A 61 -10.72 17.43 -7.86
CA ILE A 61 -12.05 17.87 -8.31
C ILE A 61 -12.23 17.61 -9.82
N GLU A 62 -11.21 17.84 -10.64
CA GLU A 62 -11.23 17.50 -12.06
C GLU A 62 -11.42 16.00 -12.31
N LYS A 63 -10.97 15.15 -11.37
CA LYS A 63 -11.21 13.71 -11.36
C LYS A 63 -12.56 13.30 -10.75
N GLY A 64 -13.39 14.28 -10.39
CA GLY A 64 -14.71 14.10 -9.80
C GLY A 64 -14.72 13.94 -8.28
N ALA A 65 -13.62 14.27 -7.60
CA ALA A 65 -13.54 14.13 -6.15
C ALA A 65 -14.39 15.18 -5.44
N THR A 66 -15.20 14.71 -4.49
CA THR A 66 -16.07 15.55 -3.64
C THR A 66 -15.58 15.59 -2.19
N HIS A 67 -14.77 14.59 -1.82
CA HIS A 67 -14.23 14.38 -0.48
C HIS A 67 -12.73 14.10 -0.56
N TYR A 68 -12.05 14.30 0.56
CA TYR A 68 -10.71 13.83 0.82
C TYR A 68 -10.69 12.95 2.08
N THR A 69 -9.65 12.15 2.22
CA THR A 69 -9.37 11.34 3.41
C THR A 69 -7.88 11.26 3.64
N HIS A 70 -7.48 11.37 4.90
CA HIS A 70 -6.19 10.85 5.34
C HIS A 70 -6.30 9.33 5.37
N TRP A 71 -5.48 8.69 4.54
CA TRP A 71 -5.47 7.24 4.36
C TRP A 71 -4.28 6.66 5.11
N PHE A 72 -4.55 5.87 6.15
CA PHE A 72 -3.51 5.31 7.01
C PHE A 72 -3.83 3.89 7.47
N LEU A 73 -2.81 3.20 7.98
CA LEU A 73 -2.91 1.83 8.48
C LEU A 73 -2.72 1.80 10.01
N PRO A 74 -3.80 1.97 10.80
CA PRO A 74 -3.72 1.86 12.25
C PRO A 74 -3.38 0.44 12.70
N LEU A 75 -3.07 0.26 13.99
CA LEU A 75 -2.71 -1.03 14.61
C LEU A 75 -3.83 -2.11 14.58
N THR A 76 -4.96 -1.84 13.94
CA THR A 76 -6.06 -2.80 13.73
C THR A 76 -5.79 -3.81 12.59
N GLY A 77 -4.78 -3.58 11.76
CA GLY A 77 -4.45 -4.44 10.62
C GLY A 77 -5.30 -4.19 9.35
N VAL A 78 -6.18 -3.18 9.37
CA VAL A 78 -6.93 -2.71 8.21
C VAL A 78 -6.75 -1.21 8.02
N THR A 79 -6.83 -0.73 6.77
CA THR A 79 -6.77 0.70 6.48
C THR A 79 -7.96 1.42 7.09
N ALA A 80 -7.72 2.65 7.55
CA ALA A 80 -8.73 3.52 8.10
C ALA A 80 -8.82 4.82 7.30
N GLU A 81 -10.05 5.33 7.21
CA GLU A 81 -10.40 6.49 6.41
C GLU A 81 -11.54 7.24 7.08
N LYS A 82 -11.48 8.57 6.99
CA LYS A 82 -12.55 9.50 7.34
C LYS A 82 -12.73 10.42 6.15
N HIS A 83 -13.95 10.48 5.61
CA HIS A 83 -14.23 11.24 4.40
C HIS A 83 -14.74 12.62 4.78
N ASP A 84 -13.89 13.62 4.61
CA ASP A 84 -14.22 15.03 4.82
C ASP A 84 -14.49 15.68 3.45
N SER A 85 -15.56 16.45 3.35
CA SER A 85 -15.89 17.14 2.10
C SER A 85 -15.05 18.40 1.93
N PHE A 86 -14.76 18.79 0.69
CA PHE A 86 -14.08 20.06 0.41
C PHE A 86 -14.91 21.30 0.72
N ILE A 87 -16.21 21.16 1.04
CA ILE A 87 -17.09 22.30 1.27
C ILE A 87 -16.67 23.14 2.49
N SER A 88 -16.62 24.46 2.30
CA SER A 88 -16.45 25.41 3.40
C SER A 88 -17.80 25.77 4.03
N ALA A 89 -17.76 26.47 5.16
CA ALA A 89 -18.93 27.16 5.68
C ALA A 89 -19.57 28.05 4.58
N PRO A 90 -20.91 28.06 4.44
CA PRO A 90 -21.57 28.89 3.44
C PRO A 90 -21.26 30.37 3.68
N LEU A 91 -20.96 31.09 2.60
CA LEU A 91 -20.86 32.55 2.66
C LEU A 91 -22.24 33.16 2.96
N PRO A 92 -22.31 34.40 3.48
CA PRO A 92 -23.60 35.10 3.66
C PRO A 92 -24.45 35.19 2.38
N SER A 93 -23.83 35.04 1.20
CA SER A 93 -24.49 34.99 -0.10
C SER A 93 -25.16 33.64 -0.43
N GLY A 94 -25.02 32.63 0.43
CA GLY A 94 -25.50 31.27 0.20
C GLY A 94 -24.60 30.42 -0.71
N LYS A 95 -23.50 30.97 -1.23
CA LYS A 95 -22.51 30.21 -2.02
C LYS A 95 -21.57 29.44 -1.09
N VAL A 96 -21.22 28.23 -1.51
CA VAL A 96 -20.22 27.38 -0.86
C VAL A 96 -18.93 27.42 -1.68
N LEU A 97 -17.79 27.51 -1.01
CA LEU A 97 -16.47 27.40 -1.64
C LEU A 97 -15.89 26.02 -1.35
N MET A 98 -15.08 25.51 -2.27
CA MET A 98 -14.30 24.30 -2.04
C MET A 98 -12.91 24.69 -1.53
N SER A 99 -12.60 24.34 -0.28
CA SER A 99 -11.33 24.66 0.38
C SER A 99 -10.61 23.41 0.85
N PHE A 100 -9.30 23.38 0.64
CA PHE A 100 -8.40 22.38 1.19
C PHE A 100 -7.10 23.10 1.59
N SER A 101 -6.69 23.00 2.85
CA SER A 101 -5.56 23.76 3.41
C SER A 101 -4.32 22.88 3.54
N GLY A 102 -3.14 23.48 3.41
CA GLY A 102 -1.86 22.85 3.69
C GLY A 102 -1.72 22.37 5.14
N LYS A 103 -2.53 22.91 6.08
CA LYS A 103 -2.62 22.36 7.45
C LYS A 103 -3.05 20.90 7.45
N GLU A 104 -3.97 20.52 6.57
CA GLU A 104 -4.42 19.14 6.42
C GLU A 104 -3.33 18.23 5.87
N LEU A 105 -2.32 18.76 5.17
CA LEU A 105 -1.17 17.98 4.70
C LEU A 105 -0.10 17.81 5.79
N ILE A 106 0.16 18.86 6.57
CA ILE A 106 1.20 18.85 7.61
C ILE A 106 0.71 18.11 8.86
N LYS A 107 -0.48 18.46 9.35
CA LYS A 107 -1.05 17.98 10.60
C LYS A 107 -2.59 18.00 10.56
N GLY A 108 -3.18 16.90 10.12
CA GLY A 108 -4.61 16.65 10.20
C GLY A 108 -5.04 16.05 11.55
N GLU A 109 -6.34 16.12 11.85
CA GLU A 109 -6.96 15.45 13.00
C GLU A 109 -8.06 14.49 12.52
N PRO A 110 -7.80 13.17 12.48
CA PRO A 110 -8.73 12.19 11.88
C PRO A 110 -9.92 11.81 12.79
N ASP A 111 -10.19 12.56 13.87
CA ASP A 111 -11.16 12.21 14.92
C ASP A 111 -10.91 10.79 15.49
N ALA A 112 -9.75 10.65 16.14
CA ALA A 112 -9.09 9.38 16.37
C ALA A 112 -9.36 8.72 17.74
N SER A 113 -10.37 9.20 18.48
CA SER A 113 -10.55 8.85 19.89
C SER A 113 -10.84 7.36 20.13
N SER A 114 -11.35 6.66 19.13
CA SER A 114 -11.80 5.27 19.24
C SER A 114 -10.83 4.24 18.67
N PHE A 115 -9.70 4.65 18.08
CA PHE A 115 -8.73 3.69 17.57
C PHE A 115 -8.05 2.91 18.71
N PRO A 116 -7.89 1.58 18.58
CA PRO A 116 -7.19 0.78 19.59
C PRO A 116 -5.79 1.34 19.83
N SER A 117 -5.46 1.55 21.10
CA SER A 117 -4.17 2.07 21.54
C SER A 117 -3.29 1.00 22.18
N GLY A 118 -3.77 -0.25 22.31
CA GLY A 118 -3.05 -1.28 23.07
C GLY A 118 -2.82 -0.94 24.54
N GLY A 119 -3.58 0.01 25.11
CA GLY A 119 -3.39 0.52 26.47
C GLY A 119 -2.42 1.71 26.58
N LEU A 120 -1.86 2.19 25.47
CA LEU A 120 -0.91 3.32 25.44
C LEU A 120 -1.57 4.69 25.72
N ARG A 121 -2.92 4.76 25.77
CA ARG A 121 -3.64 6.03 25.90
C ARG A 121 -4.75 5.98 26.95
N ALA A 122 -4.85 7.03 27.76
CA ALA A 122 -6.06 7.32 28.53
C ALA A 122 -7.11 8.01 27.64
N THR A 123 -8.41 7.81 27.92
CA THR A 123 -9.52 8.31 27.09
C THR A 123 -9.55 9.83 26.91
N PHE A 124 -9.01 10.61 27.86
CA PHE A 124 -8.93 12.07 27.74
C PHE A 124 -7.77 12.56 26.86
N GLU A 125 -6.81 11.69 26.52
CA GLU A 125 -5.64 11.97 25.66
C GLU A 125 -5.79 11.31 24.27
N ALA A 126 -7.00 10.88 23.92
CA ALA A 126 -7.25 10.06 22.74
C ALA A 126 -7.13 10.82 21.39
N ARG A 127 -6.70 12.08 21.41
CA ARG A 127 -6.35 12.84 20.20
C ARG A 127 -5.21 12.15 19.45
N GLY A 128 -5.35 12.09 18.13
CA GLY A 128 -4.30 11.61 17.24
C GLY A 128 -4.14 12.58 16.08
N TYR A 129 -2.97 12.56 15.47
CA TYR A 129 -2.60 13.46 14.39
C TYR A 129 -2.15 12.67 13.18
N THR A 130 -2.55 13.13 12.00
CA THR A 130 -2.12 12.60 10.71
C THR A 130 -1.12 13.55 10.07
N ALA A 131 -0.07 13.00 9.45
CA ALA A 131 0.88 13.77 8.66
C ALA A 131 1.07 13.09 7.31
N TRP A 132 1.01 13.84 6.21
CA TRP A 132 1.20 13.28 4.87
C TRP A 132 2.63 12.74 4.70
N ASP A 133 2.73 11.46 4.33
CA ASP A 133 3.97 10.89 3.84
C ASP A 133 4.21 11.36 2.40
N CYS A 134 4.97 12.44 2.24
CA CYS A 134 5.32 13.02 0.94
C CYS A 134 6.09 12.05 0.03
N THR A 135 6.66 10.97 0.58
CA THR A 135 7.34 9.94 -0.22
C THR A 135 6.37 8.99 -0.90
N SER A 136 5.08 8.99 -0.50
CA SER A 136 3.98 8.30 -1.15
C SER A 136 2.99 9.29 -1.78
N PRO A 137 2.75 9.20 -3.10
CA PRO A 137 1.87 10.15 -3.78
C PRO A 137 0.41 9.98 -3.35
N ALA A 138 -0.32 11.09 -3.30
CA ALA A 138 -1.77 11.06 -3.15
C ALA A 138 -2.43 10.48 -4.40
N PHE A 139 -3.59 9.86 -4.24
CA PHE A 139 -4.34 9.25 -5.34
C PHE A 139 -5.83 9.51 -5.20
N VAL A 140 -6.56 9.50 -6.31
CA VAL A 140 -8.02 9.56 -6.30
C VAL A 140 -8.55 8.15 -6.46
N ARG A 141 -9.33 7.69 -5.47
CA ARG A 141 -10.04 6.43 -5.57
C ARG A 141 -11.48 6.68 -6.01
N GLN A 142 -11.90 5.96 -7.04
CA GLN A 142 -13.30 5.89 -7.45
C GLN A 142 -14.00 4.78 -6.68
N ASP A 143 -15.04 5.13 -5.93
CA ASP A 143 -15.87 4.17 -5.22
C ASP A 143 -17.36 4.42 -5.48
N ALA A 144 -18.23 3.58 -4.92
CA ALA A 144 -19.68 3.74 -5.03
C ALA A 144 -20.19 5.07 -4.46
N SER A 145 -19.46 5.68 -3.52
CA SER A 145 -19.75 7.01 -2.97
C SER A 145 -19.26 8.18 -3.84
N GLY A 146 -18.58 7.89 -4.96
CA GLY A 146 -17.93 8.86 -5.83
C GLY A 146 -16.41 8.84 -5.69
N ALA A 147 -15.74 9.84 -6.28
CA ALA A 147 -14.30 9.98 -6.16
C ALA A 147 -13.90 10.61 -4.81
N VAL A 148 -12.84 10.07 -4.23
CA VAL A 148 -12.26 10.57 -2.97
C VAL A 148 -10.75 10.74 -3.16
N LEU A 149 -10.23 11.89 -2.75
CA LEU A 149 -8.78 12.14 -2.66
C LEU A 149 -8.22 11.42 -1.43
N CYS A 150 -7.40 10.39 -1.64
CA CYS A 150 -6.72 9.64 -0.60
C CYS A 150 -5.29 10.16 -0.41
N ILE A 151 -4.98 10.60 0.80
CA ILE A 151 -3.67 11.17 1.17
C ILE A 151 -2.96 10.19 2.10
N PRO A 152 -1.89 9.50 1.66
CA PRO A 152 -1.20 8.52 2.48
C PRO A 152 -0.55 9.17 3.70
N THR A 153 -0.99 8.84 4.91
CA THR A 153 -0.52 9.52 6.13
C THR A 153 0.08 8.58 7.16
N ALA A 154 1.06 9.10 7.90
CA ALA A 154 1.46 8.57 9.18
C ALA A 154 0.47 9.02 10.27
N PHE A 155 0.19 8.18 11.26
CA PHE A 155 -0.74 8.45 12.35
C PHE A 155 -0.10 8.24 13.73
N CYS A 156 -0.07 9.31 14.52
CA CYS A 156 0.58 9.35 15.83
C CYS A 156 -0.34 9.89 16.94
N SER A 157 -0.01 9.56 18.19
CA SER A 157 -0.72 10.07 19.37
C SER A 157 -0.37 11.54 19.62
N TYR A 158 -1.12 12.18 20.53
CA TYR A 158 -0.78 13.51 21.03
C TYR A 158 0.63 13.58 21.64
N THR A 159 1.11 12.50 22.24
CA THR A 159 2.44 12.36 22.84
C THR A 159 3.54 11.95 21.84
N GLY A 160 3.19 11.72 20.56
CA GLY A 160 4.13 11.37 19.50
C GLY A 160 4.41 9.87 19.34
N GLU A 161 3.66 9.01 20.04
CA GLU A 161 3.73 7.56 19.88
C GLU A 161 3.14 7.14 18.54
N ALA A 162 3.75 6.16 17.88
CA ALA A 162 3.23 5.63 16.63
C ALA A 162 1.97 4.80 16.92
N LEU A 163 0.85 5.17 16.28
CA LEU A 163 -0.43 4.46 16.37
C LEU A 163 -0.78 3.76 15.06
N ASP A 164 0.21 3.61 14.20
CA ASP A 164 0.11 3.04 12.87
C ASP A 164 1.28 2.09 12.58
N GLN A 165 1.15 1.41 11.44
CA GLN A 165 2.21 0.55 10.90
C GLN A 165 3.20 1.33 10.02
N LYS A 166 2.82 2.51 9.54
CA LYS A 166 3.63 3.29 8.60
C LYS A 166 4.79 4.01 9.29
N THR A 167 4.57 4.61 10.45
CA THR A 167 5.64 5.30 11.20
C THR A 167 6.78 4.35 11.59
N PRO A 168 6.53 3.15 12.17
CA PRO A 168 7.60 2.20 12.46
C PRO A 168 8.33 1.71 11.19
N LEU A 169 7.61 1.53 10.08
CA LEU A 169 8.19 1.13 8.80
C LEU A 169 9.17 2.19 8.28
N LEU A 170 8.76 3.46 8.25
CA LEU A 170 9.62 4.56 7.80
C LEU A 170 10.88 4.70 8.67
N ARG A 171 10.74 4.59 9.99
CA ARG A 171 11.88 4.58 10.93
C ARG A 171 12.82 3.40 10.69
N SER A 172 12.27 2.21 10.38
CA SER A 172 13.06 1.03 10.04
C SER A 172 13.83 1.22 8.73
N MET A 173 13.22 1.84 7.72
CA MET A 173 13.88 2.17 6.47
C MET A 173 15.05 3.14 6.67
N GLU A 174 14.89 4.16 7.52
CA GLU A 174 15.96 5.11 7.87
C GLU A 174 17.12 4.42 8.62
N ALA A 175 16.82 3.51 9.54
CA ALA A 175 17.84 2.73 10.23
C ALA A 175 18.63 1.83 9.27
N ILE A 176 17.93 1.17 8.33
CA ILE A 176 18.55 0.36 7.27
C ILE A 176 19.45 1.23 6.39
N ASP A 177 18.98 2.40 5.95
CA ASP A 177 19.75 3.33 5.12
C ASP A 177 21.08 3.71 5.79
N LYS A 178 21.00 4.19 7.04
CA LYS A 178 22.15 4.62 7.83
C LYS A 178 23.20 3.51 8.01
N GLU A 179 22.78 2.32 8.45
CA GLU A 179 23.71 1.22 8.72
C GLU A 179 24.24 0.60 7.41
N SER A 180 23.43 0.56 6.35
CA SER A 180 23.88 0.09 5.03
C SER A 180 24.93 1.01 4.43
N LEU A 181 24.75 2.34 4.53
CA LEU A 181 25.77 3.30 4.10
C LEU A 181 27.07 3.14 4.88
N ARG A 182 26.98 2.97 6.20
CA ARG A 182 28.16 2.71 7.04
C ARG A 182 28.91 1.47 6.59
N LEU A 183 28.21 0.39 6.27
CA LEU A 183 28.80 -0.84 5.73
C LEU A 183 29.47 -0.59 4.37
N LEU A 184 28.78 0.09 3.44
CA LEU A 184 29.31 0.44 2.13
C LEU A 184 30.61 1.27 2.22
N ARG A 185 30.72 2.17 3.20
CA ARG A 185 31.95 2.96 3.43
C ARG A 185 33.15 2.07 3.78
N LEU A 186 32.95 0.96 4.49
CA LEU A 186 34.02 0.02 4.83
C LEU A 186 34.56 -0.72 3.59
N PHE A 187 33.72 -0.91 2.58
CA PHE A 187 34.09 -1.50 1.29
C PHE A 187 34.59 -0.46 0.27
N GLY A 188 34.78 0.79 0.68
CA GLY A 188 35.36 1.85 -0.15
C GLY A 188 34.38 2.57 -1.08
N ASN A 189 33.07 2.25 -1.04
CA ASN A 189 32.08 3.04 -1.77
C ASN A 189 31.93 4.40 -1.09
N THR A 190 32.24 5.48 -1.81
CA THR A 190 32.06 6.88 -1.37
C THR A 190 31.02 7.64 -2.21
N THR A 191 30.45 6.99 -3.21
CA THR A 191 29.54 7.59 -4.20
C THR A 191 28.08 7.51 -3.77
N SER A 192 27.63 6.36 -3.25
CA SER A 192 26.23 6.16 -2.85
C SER A 192 25.89 7.10 -1.70
N ARG A 193 24.78 7.82 -1.77
CA ARG A 193 24.30 8.73 -0.72
C ARG A 193 23.12 8.17 0.04
N LYS A 194 22.43 7.17 -0.52
CA LYS A 194 21.23 6.56 0.07
C LYS A 194 21.12 5.10 -0.30
N VAL A 195 20.68 4.27 0.63
CA VAL A 195 20.27 2.88 0.41
C VAL A 195 18.79 2.76 0.71
N THR A 196 18.03 2.32 -0.28
CA THR A 196 16.57 2.18 -0.17
C THR A 196 16.19 0.70 -0.22
N PRO A 197 15.48 0.18 0.79
CA PRO A 197 14.93 -1.15 0.72
C PRO A 197 13.76 -1.19 -0.28
N SER A 198 13.67 -2.28 -1.05
CA SER A 198 12.59 -2.53 -2.00
C SER A 198 11.91 -3.87 -1.71
N VAL A 199 10.61 -3.97 -2.00
CA VAL A 199 9.83 -5.21 -1.85
C VAL A 199 8.94 -5.44 -3.06
N GLY A 200 8.91 -6.70 -3.54
CA GLY A 200 7.84 -7.23 -4.38
C GLY A 200 6.95 -8.15 -3.56
N ALA A 201 5.72 -7.71 -3.28
CA ALA A 201 4.76 -8.46 -2.46
C ALA A 201 3.85 -9.33 -3.35
N GLU A 202 3.89 -10.64 -3.15
CA GLU A 202 3.01 -11.61 -3.82
C GLU A 202 1.78 -11.81 -2.96
N GLN A 203 0.58 -11.55 -3.49
CA GLN A 203 -0.67 -11.58 -2.72
C GLN A 203 -1.54 -12.75 -3.14
N GLU A 204 -1.62 -13.77 -2.29
CA GLU A 204 -2.58 -14.85 -2.46
C GLU A 204 -3.94 -14.53 -1.84
N TYR A 205 -5.01 -15.12 -2.39
CA TYR A 205 -6.38 -14.96 -1.92
C TYR A 205 -7.29 -16.08 -2.42
N PHE A 206 -8.44 -16.26 -1.76
CA PHE A 206 -9.51 -17.16 -2.23
C PHE A 206 -10.72 -16.39 -2.74
N LEU A 207 -11.40 -16.93 -3.76
CA LEU A 207 -12.68 -16.41 -4.24
C LEU A 207 -13.81 -17.42 -3.98
N VAL A 208 -14.85 -16.98 -3.30
CA VAL A 208 -16.05 -17.77 -3.03
C VAL A 208 -17.26 -17.10 -3.65
N ASP A 209 -18.18 -17.90 -4.18
CA ASP A 209 -19.47 -17.38 -4.63
C ASP A 209 -20.24 -16.70 -3.48
N ALA A 210 -20.78 -15.50 -3.73
CA ALA A 210 -21.38 -14.70 -2.66
C ALA A 210 -22.58 -15.39 -2.00
N GLU A 211 -23.41 -16.13 -2.75
CA GLU A 211 -24.57 -16.82 -2.19
C GLU A 211 -24.13 -17.94 -1.24
N LYS A 212 -23.09 -18.70 -1.63
CA LYS A 212 -22.51 -19.75 -0.78
C LYS A 212 -21.84 -19.18 0.47
N PHE A 213 -21.16 -18.03 0.33
CA PHE A 213 -20.56 -17.34 1.46
C PHE A 213 -21.62 -16.91 2.49
N LEU A 214 -22.75 -16.35 2.04
CA LEU A 214 -23.82 -15.89 2.91
C LEU A 214 -24.50 -17.02 3.71
N GLN A 215 -24.46 -18.25 3.20
CA GLN A 215 -24.95 -19.43 3.91
C GLN A 215 -24.02 -19.90 5.05
N ARG A 216 -22.80 -19.35 5.14
CA ARG A 216 -21.75 -19.76 6.07
C ARG A 216 -21.40 -18.65 7.06
N LYS A 217 -22.10 -18.65 8.20
CA LYS A 217 -21.87 -17.68 9.30
C LYS A 217 -20.43 -17.69 9.81
N ASP A 218 -19.78 -18.85 9.82
CA ASP A 218 -18.39 -18.98 10.20
C ASP A 218 -17.45 -18.23 9.25
N LEU A 219 -17.66 -18.32 7.93
CA LEU A 219 -16.92 -17.50 6.97
C LEU A 219 -17.18 -16.00 7.14
N ILE A 220 -18.42 -15.61 7.46
CA ILE A 220 -18.79 -14.19 7.68
C ILE A 220 -18.07 -13.61 8.90
N TYR A 221 -18.10 -14.31 10.04
CA TYR A 221 -17.62 -13.76 11.30
C TYR A 221 -16.15 -14.07 11.60
N ALA A 222 -15.65 -15.23 11.17
CA ALA A 222 -14.29 -15.67 11.44
C ALA A 222 -13.36 -15.58 10.23
N GLY A 223 -13.87 -15.30 9.02
CA GLY A 223 -13.08 -15.27 7.79
C GLY A 223 -12.55 -16.65 7.33
N ARG A 224 -12.87 -17.71 8.08
CA ARG A 224 -12.50 -19.10 7.80
C ARG A 224 -13.61 -20.06 8.22
N THR A 225 -13.60 -21.26 7.66
CA THR A 225 -14.51 -22.33 8.08
C THR A 225 -14.11 -22.86 9.46
N LEU A 226 -15.07 -22.95 10.38
CA LEU A 226 -14.85 -23.56 11.71
C LEU A 226 -15.03 -25.08 11.69
N PHE A 227 -15.85 -25.58 10.76
CA PHE A 227 -16.09 -26.99 10.54
C PHE A 227 -16.44 -27.23 9.05
N GLY A 228 -16.33 -28.47 8.61
CA GLY A 228 -16.65 -28.86 7.23
C GLY A 228 -15.99 -30.18 6.88
N ALA A 229 -16.67 -30.99 6.07
CA ALA A 229 -16.07 -32.17 5.47
C ALA A 229 -15.08 -31.77 4.38
N MET A 230 -14.04 -32.59 4.19
CA MET A 230 -13.12 -32.41 3.06
C MET A 230 -13.87 -32.54 1.73
N PRO A 231 -13.51 -31.76 0.71
CA PRO A 231 -14.13 -31.88 -0.60
C PRO A 231 -13.87 -33.28 -1.19
N PRO A 232 -14.84 -33.87 -1.94
CA PRO A 232 -14.66 -35.18 -2.57
C PRO A 232 -13.50 -35.21 -3.57
N LYS A 233 -13.19 -34.06 -4.19
CA LYS A 233 -11.99 -33.84 -4.99
C LYS A 233 -11.03 -32.98 -4.18
N GLY A 234 -9.89 -33.55 -3.82
CA GLY A 234 -8.85 -32.88 -3.03
C GLY A 234 -8.00 -31.93 -3.87
N GLN A 235 -6.88 -31.52 -3.28
CA GLN A 235 -5.83 -30.77 -3.96
C GLN A 235 -4.98 -31.74 -4.78
N GLU A 236 -5.34 -31.94 -6.04
CA GLU A 236 -4.52 -32.67 -7.01
C GLU A 236 -3.58 -31.68 -7.68
N LEU A 237 -2.26 -31.91 -7.58
CA LEU A 237 -1.20 -30.98 -8.01
C LEU A 237 -1.30 -30.58 -9.49
N ASP A 238 -1.84 -31.46 -10.34
CA ASP A 238 -1.78 -31.32 -11.80
C ASP A 238 -2.94 -30.51 -12.42
N ASP A 239 -4.01 -30.19 -11.66
CA ASP A 239 -5.27 -29.67 -12.22
C ASP A 239 -5.51 -28.17 -11.99
N HIS A 240 -4.80 -27.52 -11.05
CA HIS A 240 -5.12 -26.15 -10.63
C HIS A 240 -3.95 -25.17 -10.67
N TYR A 241 -2.75 -25.57 -10.24
CA TYR A 241 -1.60 -24.67 -10.24
C TYR A 241 -1.18 -24.33 -11.67
N PHE A 242 -1.17 -23.04 -12.01
CA PHE A 242 -1.05 -22.56 -13.40
C PHE A 242 -2.07 -23.15 -14.39
N GLY A 243 -3.16 -23.74 -13.90
CA GLY A 243 -4.26 -24.23 -14.72
C GLY A 243 -5.03 -23.09 -15.40
N THR A 244 -5.89 -23.43 -16.37
CA THR A 244 -6.68 -22.43 -17.10
C THR A 244 -7.60 -21.64 -16.16
N ILE A 245 -7.51 -20.31 -16.21
CA ILE A 245 -8.37 -19.40 -15.42
C ILE A 245 -9.79 -19.42 -16.00
N ARG A 246 -10.78 -19.72 -15.16
CA ARG A 246 -12.20 -19.73 -15.57
C ARG A 246 -12.64 -18.33 -16.01
N GLN A 247 -13.48 -18.22 -17.03
CA GLN A 247 -13.95 -16.94 -17.60
C GLN A 247 -14.48 -15.94 -16.56
N ARG A 248 -15.26 -16.41 -15.57
CA ARG A 248 -15.75 -15.57 -14.45
C ARG A 248 -14.60 -14.93 -13.64
N ILE A 249 -13.55 -15.70 -13.37
CA ILE A 249 -12.38 -15.25 -12.62
C ILE A 249 -11.51 -14.33 -13.49
N ALA A 250 -11.37 -14.64 -14.78
CA ALA A 250 -10.65 -13.79 -15.72
C ALA A 250 -11.30 -12.41 -15.87
N ALA A 251 -12.64 -12.32 -15.88
CA ALA A 251 -13.36 -11.04 -15.88
C ALA A 251 -13.10 -10.23 -14.61
N PHE A 252 -13.16 -10.88 -13.43
CA PHE A 252 -12.79 -10.26 -12.17
C PHE A 252 -11.33 -9.75 -12.17
N MET A 253 -10.37 -10.58 -12.58
CA MET A 253 -8.95 -10.23 -12.63
C MET A 253 -8.68 -9.08 -13.60
N ARG A 254 -9.37 -9.04 -14.75
CA ARG A 254 -9.30 -7.92 -15.70
C ARG A 254 -9.68 -6.60 -15.02
N ASP A 255 -10.80 -6.57 -14.32
CA ASP A 255 -11.30 -5.34 -13.69
C ASP A 255 -10.40 -4.92 -12.50
N VAL A 256 -9.88 -5.90 -11.74
CA VAL A 256 -8.86 -5.63 -10.70
C VAL A 256 -7.64 -4.95 -11.31
N ASN A 257 -7.09 -5.49 -12.40
CA ASN A 257 -5.90 -4.91 -13.03
C ASN A 257 -6.12 -3.48 -13.53
N ILE A 258 -7.27 -3.21 -14.16
CA ILE A 258 -7.62 -1.86 -14.63
C ILE A 258 -7.62 -0.88 -13.45
N GLU A 259 -8.32 -1.23 -12.36
CA GLU A 259 -8.43 -0.37 -11.19
C GLU A 259 -7.07 -0.13 -10.53
N LEU A 260 -6.22 -1.15 -10.47
CA LEU A 260 -4.86 -1.06 -9.92
C LEU A 260 -3.93 -0.22 -10.79
N TRP A 261 -3.96 -0.40 -12.12
CA TRP A 261 -3.15 0.39 -13.04
C TRP A 261 -3.51 1.87 -12.97
N LYS A 262 -4.80 2.21 -12.87
CA LYS A 262 -5.26 3.61 -12.72
C LYS A 262 -4.66 4.33 -11.52
N VAL A 263 -4.44 3.60 -10.42
CA VAL A 263 -3.84 4.15 -9.18
C VAL A 263 -2.33 3.84 -9.07
N GLY A 264 -1.68 3.49 -10.19
CA GLY A 264 -0.21 3.37 -10.28
C GLY A 264 0.36 2.06 -9.72
N VAL A 265 -0.48 1.10 -9.35
CA VAL A 265 -0.02 -0.22 -8.91
C VAL A 265 0.36 -1.05 -10.15
N SER A 266 1.62 -1.47 -10.22
CA SER A 266 2.21 -2.24 -11.33
C SER A 266 1.84 -3.73 -11.30
N ALA A 267 0.54 -4.04 -11.20
CA ALA A 267 0.04 -5.42 -11.25
C ALA A 267 0.52 -6.11 -12.54
N LYS A 268 1.30 -7.20 -12.38
CA LYS A 268 2.04 -7.84 -13.48
C LYS A 268 1.69 -9.30 -13.64
N THR A 269 1.72 -10.06 -12.55
CA THR A 269 1.53 -11.52 -12.58
C THR A 269 0.21 -11.87 -11.90
N GLN A 270 -0.53 -12.80 -12.50
CA GLN A 270 -1.71 -13.42 -11.89
C GLN A 270 -1.84 -14.87 -12.35
N HIS A 271 -2.23 -15.77 -11.45
CA HIS A 271 -2.50 -17.16 -11.78
C HIS A 271 -3.40 -17.82 -10.74
N ASN A 272 -3.84 -19.05 -11.05
CA ASN A 272 -4.39 -19.95 -10.05
C ASN A 272 -3.26 -20.49 -9.18
N GLU A 273 -3.56 -20.64 -7.90
CA GLU A 273 -2.69 -21.25 -6.91
C GLU A 273 -3.00 -22.75 -6.76
N VAL A 274 -2.34 -23.43 -5.81
CA VAL A 274 -2.48 -24.89 -5.67
C VAL A 274 -3.86 -25.30 -5.14
N ALA A 275 -4.48 -24.57 -4.20
CA ALA A 275 -5.80 -24.95 -3.68
C ALA A 275 -6.96 -24.49 -4.58
N PRO A 276 -8.09 -25.23 -4.62
CA PRO A 276 -9.26 -24.83 -5.40
C PRO A 276 -9.75 -23.42 -5.05
N ALA A 277 -9.95 -22.59 -6.08
CA ALA A 277 -10.38 -21.20 -5.96
C ALA A 277 -9.39 -20.28 -5.23
N GLN A 278 -8.14 -20.71 -5.09
CA GLN A 278 -7.01 -19.89 -4.66
C GLN A 278 -6.35 -19.26 -5.89
N HIS A 279 -5.95 -18.01 -5.75
CA HIS A 279 -5.31 -17.22 -6.80
C HIS A 279 -4.20 -16.35 -6.22
N GLU A 280 -3.28 -15.91 -7.08
CA GLU A 280 -2.23 -14.97 -6.72
C GLU A 280 -2.29 -13.73 -7.63
N LEU A 281 -1.92 -12.57 -7.08
CA LEU A 281 -1.57 -11.36 -7.82
C LEU A 281 -0.24 -10.80 -7.28
N ALA A 282 0.72 -10.54 -8.17
CA ALA A 282 2.01 -9.94 -7.82
C ALA A 282 2.29 -8.67 -8.65
N PRO A 283 2.47 -7.50 -7.99
CA PRO A 283 2.99 -6.31 -8.64
C PRO A 283 4.51 -6.36 -8.85
N ILE A 284 5.03 -5.48 -9.71
CA ILE A 284 6.49 -5.25 -9.80
C ILE A 284 6.96 -4.62 -8.49
N TYR A 285 8.12 -5.05 -7.99
CA TYR A 285 8.73 -4.49 -6.80
C TYR A 285 8.94 -2.98 -6.89
N THR A 286 8.90 -2.32 -5.75
CA THR A 286 9.18 -0.89 -5.60
C THR A 286 9.73 -0.61 -4.20
N LYS A 287 10.02 0.65 -3.88
CA LYS A 287 10.45 1.07 -2.53
C LYS A 287 9.47 0.55 -1.48
N VAL A 288 10.00 0.06 -0.36
CA VAL A 288 9.20 -0.68 0.65
C VAL A 288 7.93 0.04 1.07
N ASN A 289 7.99 1.33 1.40
CA ASN A 289 6.82 2.09 1.82
C ASN A 289 5.72 2.14 0.74
N ILE A 290 6.11 2.40 -0.51
CA ILE A 290 5.18 2.38 -1.67
C ILE A 290 4.64 0.98 -1.91
N ALA A 291 5.47 -0.06 -1.80
CA ALA A 291 5.07 -1.45 -2.01
C ALA A 291 4.01 -1.89 -0.98
N VAL A 292 4.16 -1.45 0.28
CA VAL A 292 3.19 -1.70 1.34
C VAL A 292 1.88 -0.95 1.07
N ASP A 293 1.94 0.33 0.71
CA ASP A 293 0.73 1.10 0.35
C ASP A 293 0.00 0.45 -0.84
N HIS A 294 0.75 0.09 -1.88
CA HIS A 294 0.23 -0.63 -3.04
C HIS A 294 -0.43 -1.96 -2.64
N ASN A 295 0.18 -2.75 -1.74
CA ASN A 295 -0.43 -4.00 -1.29
C ASN A 295 -1.75 -3.78 -0.52
N GLN A 296 -1.85 -2.72 0.27
CA GLN A 296 -3.13 -2.35 0.92
C GLN A 296 -4.20 -2.00 -0.12
N ILE A 297 -3.84 -1.23 -1.15
CA ILE A 297 -4.71 -0.90 -2.29
C ILE A 297 -5.13 -2.18 -3.04
N VAL A 298 -4.20 -3.13 -3.25
CA VAL A 298 -4.49 -4.45 -3.84
C VAL A 298 -5.54 -5.18 -3.02
N MET A 299 -5.32 -5.36 -1.71
CA MET A 299 -6.25 -6.08 -0.84
C MET A 299 -7.65 -5.46 -0.83
N GLN A 300 -7.74 -4.13 -0.79
CA GLN A 300 -9.01 -3.42 -0.83
C GLN A 300 -9.71 -3.59 -2.20
N THR A 301 -8.95 -3.47 -3.29
CA THR A 301 -9.46 -3.60 -4.67
C THR A 301 -9.97 -5.02 -4.92
N LEU A 302 -9.23 -6.05 -4.50
CA LEU A 302 -9.65 -7.45 -4.60
C LEU A 302 -11.02 -7.67 -3.93
N LYS A 303 -11.22 -7.16 -2.70
CA LYS A 303 -12.50 -7.29 -1.97
C LYS A 303 -13.65 -6.54 -2.66
N ARG A 304 -13.40 -5.31 -3.10
CA ARG A 304 -14.39 -4.45 -3.76
C ARG A 304 -14.83 -5.04 -5.10
N VAL A 305 -13.89 -5.34 -5.98
CA VAL A 305 -14.18 -5.88 -7.32
C VAL A 305 -14.77 -7.29 -7.22
N ALA A 306 -14.36 -8.12 -6.26
CA ALA A 306 -14.97 -9.44 -6.07
C ALA A 306 -16.47 -9.31 -5.79
N SER A 307 -16.85 -8.34 -4.94
CA SER A 307 -18.27 -8.08 -4.63
C SER A 307 -19.08 -7.63 -5.85
N GLN A 308 -18.48 -6.84 -6.75
CA GLN A 308 -19.11 -6.42 -8.02
C GLN A 308 -19.34 -7.60 -8.99
N HIS A 309 -18.51 -8.65 -8.88
CA HIS A 309 -18.62 -9.88 -9.66
C HIS A 309 -19.43 -11.00 -8.95
N GLY A 310 -20.21 -10.64 -7.92
CA GLY A 310 -21.03 -11.59 -7.15
C GLY A 310 -20.21 -12.63 -6.38
N MET A 311 -18.98 -12.28 -6.00
CA MET A 311 -18.04 -13.13 -5.25
C MET A 311 -17.62 -12.45 -3.95
N LYS A 312 -16.98 -13.21 -3.07
CA LYS A 312 -16.32 -12.73 -1.86
C LYS A 312 -14.86 -13.16 -1.88
N CYS A 313 -13.98 -12.17 -1.73
CA CYS A 313 -12.54 -12.38 -1.60
C CYS A 313 -12.17 -12.63 -0.14
N LEU A 314 -11.54 -13.77 0.13
CA LEU A 314 -11.03 -14.14 1.46
C LEU A 314 -9.51 -13.93 1.47
N LEU A 315 -9.04 -13.15 2.45
CA LEU A 315 -7.62 -12.84 2.65
C LEU A 315 -7.06 -13.47 3.94
N HIS A 316 -7.84 -14.32 4.60
CA HIS A 316 -7.36 -15.07 5.76
C HIS A 316 -6.28 -16.06 5.30
N GLU A 317 -5.20 -16.21 6.06
CA GLU A 317 -4.09 -17.12 5.78
C GLU A 317 -4.51 -18.60 5.72
N LYS A 318 -5.63 -18.96 6.35
CA LYS A 318 -6.16 -20.33 6.32
C LYS A 318 -7.69 -20.36 6.29
N PRO A 319 -8.33 -20.02 5.15
CA PRO A 319 -9.79 -19.95 5.08
C PRO A 319 -10.46 -21.33 5.16
N PHE A 320 -9.78 -22.38 4.68
CA PHE A 320 -10.29 -23.74 4.63
C PHE A 320 -9.27 -24.73 5.24
N ALA A 321 -9.76 -25.62 6.10
CA ALA A 321 -8.94 -26.68 6.66
C ALA A 321 -8.63 -27.77 5.60
N GLY A 322 -7.43 -28.37 5.68
CA GLY A 322 -7.05 -29.52 4.83
C GLY A 322 -6.64 -29.21 3.39
N VAL A 323 -6.59 -27.92 2.99
CA VAL A 323 -6.02 -27.46 1.70
C VAL A 323 -4.94 -26.40 1.95
N ASN A 324 -4.18 -25.98 0.93
CA ASN A 324 -3.17 -24.92 1.09
C ASN A 324 -3.75 -23.64 1.72
N GLY A 325 -2.90 -22.96 2.51
CA GLY A 325 -3.21 -21.63 3.04
C GLY A 325 -2.83 -20.55 2.02
N SER A 326 -3.23 -19.30 2.31
CA SER A 326 -2.84 -18.13 1.52
C SER A 326 -1.61 -17.45 2.10
N GLY A 327 -0.54 -17.43 1.32
CA GLY A 327 0.72 -16.74 1.62
C GLY A 327 0.73 -15.27 1.22
N LYS A 328 1.74 -14.57 1.74
CA LYS A 328 2.16 -13.25 1.24
C LYS A 328 3.68 -13.18 1.24
N HIS A 329 4.30 -13.53 0.12
CA HIS A 329 5.75 -13.50 0.00
C HIS A 329 6.24 -12.06 -0.17
N ASN A 330 7.38 -11.75 0.46
CA ASN A 330 8.02 -10.43 0.35
C ASN A 330 9.42 -10.63 -0.24
N ASN A 331 9.55 -10.39 -1.54
CA ASN A 331 10.83 -10.40 -2.22
C ASN A 331 11.58 -9.11 -1.88
N TRP A 332 12.48 -9.17 -0.91
CA TRP A 332 13.16 -8.00 -0.34
C TRP A 332 14.57 -7.80 -0.90
N SER A 333 14.94 -6.54 -1.16
CA SER A 333 16.28 -6.16 -1.61
C SER A 333 16.73 -4.79 -1.08
N LEU A 334 18.03 -4.53 -1.12
CA LEU A 334 18.66 -3.26 -0.74
C LEU A 334 19.34 -2.66 -1.95
N VAL A 335 18.90 -1.47 -2.38
CA VAL A 335 19.37 -0.81 -3.60
C VAL A 335 19.91 0.56 -3.26
N THR A 336 21.14 0.85 -3.70
CA THR A 336 21.75 2.18 -3.56
C THR A 336 21.20 3.16 -4.59
N ASP A 337 21.33 4.47 -4.34
CA ASP A 337 20.96 5.53 -5.27
C ASP A 337 21.81 5.57 -6.56
N ASP A 338 23.01 4.99 -6.54
CA ASP A 338 23.84 4.75 -7.73
C ASP A 338 23.61 3.37 -8.39
N GLY A 339 22.57 2.63 -7.97
CA GLY A 339 22.03 1.47 -8.70
C GLY A 339 22.62 0.11 -8.33
N ILE A 340 23.39 0.02 -7.24
CA ILE A 340 23.98 -1.23 -6.76
C ILE A 340 22.93 -1.98 -5.92
N ASN A 341 22.62 -3.22 -6.31
CA ASN A 341 21.88 -4.14 -5.46
C ASN A 341 22.86 -4.83 -4.50
N MET A 342 22.77 -4.55 -3.21
CA MET A 342 23.70 -5.06 -2.20
C MET A 342 23.55 -6.57 -1.96
N LEU A 343 22.44 -7.17 -2.38
CA LEU A 343 22.17 -8.61 -2.29
C LEU A 343 22.38 -9.33 -3.63
N GLU A 344 22.94 -8.65 -4.63
CA GLU A 344 23.27 -9.29 -5.90
C GLU A 344 24.68 -9.89 -5.86
N PRO A 345 24.83 -11.20 -6.09
CA PRO A 345 26.14 -11.86 -6.02
C PRO A 345 27.08 -11.43 -7.16
N GLY A 346 26.53 -11.01 -8.30
CA GLY A 346 27.29 -10.71 -9.50
C GLY A 346 27.82 -11.97 -10.22
N LYS A 347 28.73 -11.77 -11.18
CA LYS A 347 29.29 -12.87 -12.01
C LYS A 347 30.37 -13.69 -11.29
N THR A 348 31.11 -13.08 -10.37
CA THR A 348 32.16 -13.73 -9.57
C THR A 348 31.83 -13.56 -8.08
N PRO A 349 30.86 -14.33 -7.53
CA PRO A 349 30.38 -14.14 -6.16
C PRO A 349 31.50 -14.23 -5.12
N HIS A 350 32.47 -15.12 -5.34
CA HIS A 350 33.63 -15.35 -4.46
C HIS A 350 34.52 -14.11 -4.25
N GLU A 351 34.49 -13.15 -5.17
CA GLU A 351 35.27 -11.91 -5.10
C GLU A 351 34.45 -10.75 -4.52
N ASN A 352 33.12 -10.92 -4.41
CA ASN A 352 32.20 -9.91 -3.91
C ASN A 352 32.07 -10.00 -2.38
N THR A 353 33.10 -9.49 -1.69
CA THR A 353 33.16 -9.46 -0.22
C THR A 353 32.00 -8.66 0.40
N GLN A 354 31.53 -7.60 -0.28
CA GLN A 354 30.35 -6.84 0.13
C GLN A 354 29.10 -7.73 0.15
N PHE A 355 28.85 -8.50 -0.91
CA PHE A 355 27.71 -9.41 -0.98
C PHE A 355 27.75 -10.46 0.13
N PHE A 356 28.90 -11.10 0.39
CA PHE A 356 28.99 -12.07 1.48
C PHE A 356 28.72 -11.45 2.85
N ALA A 357 29.26 -10.27 3.13
CA ALA A 357 29.01 -9.58 4.39
C ALA A 357 27.52 -9.26 4.56
N CYS A 358 26.85 -8.80 3.49
CA CYS A 358 25.40 -8.54 3.51
C CYS A 358 24.60 -9.83 3.70
N ALA A 359 24.96 -10.90 3.00
CA ALA A 359 24.28 -12.20 3.10
C ALA A 359 24.44 -12.81 4.50
N ASP A 360 25.63 -12.76 5.09
CA ASP A 360 25.90 -13.27 6.43
C ASP A 360 25.10 -12.50 7.50
N LEU A 361 25.08 -11.16 7.42
CA LEU A 361 24.24 -10.32 8.27
C LEU A 361 22.75 -10.64 8.12
N TYR A 362 22.30 -10.94 6.91
CA TYR A 362 20.92 -11.36 6.65
C TYR A 362 20.60 -12.71 7.32
N PHE A 363 21.49 -13.70 7.22
CA PHE A 363 21.30 -14.99 7.87
C PHE A 363 21.32 -14.90 9.41
N GLU A 364 22.23 -14.12 9.99
CA GLU A 364 22.31 -13.93 11.43
C GLU A 364 21.11 -13.16 11.99
N SER A 365 20.65 -12.12 11.29
CA SER A 365 19.42 -11.41 11.67
C SER A 365 18.19 -12.31 11.58
N GLY A 366 18.08 -13.14 10.53
CA GLY A 366 17.01 -14.14 10.41
C GLY A 366 16.98 -15.14 11.57
N LYS A 367 18.14 -15.63 12.03
CA LYS A 367 18.22 -16.50 13.22
C LYS A 367 17.76 -15.78 14.48
N SER A 368 18.07 -14.49 14.64
CA SER A 368 17.64 -13.68 15.79
C SER A 368 16.13 -13.46 15.79
N ILE A 369 15.53 -13.17 14.63
CA ILE A 369 14.09 -12.98 14.45
C ILE A 369 13.33 -14.29 14.72
N CYS A 370 13.79 -15.41 14.15
CA CYS A 370 13.15 -16.72 14.38
C CYS A 370 13.25 -17.19 15.84
N ARG A 371 14.24 -16.73 16.61
CA ARG A 371 14.37 -17.02 18.05
C ARG A 371 13.54 -16.10 18.95
N SER A 372 13.09 -14.96 18.44
CA SER A 372 12.30 -13.96 19.17
C SER A 372 10.81 -13.94 18.78
N ALA A 373 10.41 -14.76 17.79
CA ALA A 373 9.01 -15.06 17.53
C ALA A 373 8.44 -15.95 18.66
N PRO A 374 7.32 -15.54 19.32
CA PRO A 374 6.73 -16.26 20.45
C PRO A 374 6.14 -17.63 20.07
#